data_AF-A0A6C0I7T0-F1
#
_entry.id   AF-A0A6C0I7T0-F1
#
_cell.length_a   1.000
_cell.length_b   1.000
_cell.length_c   1.000
_cell.angle_alpha   90.00
_cell.angle_beta   90.00
_cell.angle_gamma   90.00
#
_symmetry.space_group_name_H-M   'P 1'
#
loop_
_entity.id
_entity.type
_entity.pdbx_description
1 polymer ?
#
loop_
_entity_poly.entity_id
_entity_poly.type
_entity_poly.pdbx_seq_one_letter_code
_entity_poly.pdbx_strand_id
1 'polypeptide(L)'
;MPGGLMNLVSVGQQNIILNGNPSKTFFKTTYAQYTNFGLQKFRVDFEGSKTLRLSEPSTFTFKIPRYADLLMDCYLSVAIPSIWSPIMPPQQVTQSDGSITYTDWSPYEFKWIENLGAKMISKISITCGNYTLQEYTGDYLLSAVQRDFTGTKKGLFDTMSGNIPELNDPANDGTHVNSYPNAFYTPDLAGPEPSIRGRVLYIPLNNWFGLKSQMAFPLTSLQYNELQIVVTIRPISEIFQIRDVFDTVNNYPYIAPNFNTWYMQFYRFLQPPPDIELGITSYSDTRTMWNADVHLNCTYCFLSNEEERLFALEEQKYLIKQVHEQQFFNVTGANKVALDSLGMVSNWMFYFQRSDVNLRNEWSNYTNWPYNYMPLDVVDASATGDYVFYKKDAMGNLVPFYIGPGVNPDGTPTGLLVTSNYSPENEKLILIQLGILLDGSYRENTQPAGVYNYIEKYTRSSGNAPPGIYCYNFGIHSNNSDLQPSGAINMNRFNQIELEFNTIIPPLDPLAQSLAICDPQTGQIVAINKPTWRIYDYNFNLTLFEERINIVNFIGGNVGLMYAT
;
A
#
# COMPACT_ATOMS: atom_id res chain seq x y z
N MET A 1 18.44 -42.13 45.43
CA MET A 1 17.72 -42.41 44.17
C MET A 1 18.05 -41.31 43.18
N PRO A 2 18.33 -41.61 41.90
CA PRO A 2 18.62 -40.59 40.89
C PRO A 2 17.39 -39.69 40.67
N GLY A 3 17.60 -38.37 40.59
CA GLY A 3 16.52 -37.37 40.64
C GLY A 3 15.44 -37.53 39.56
N GLY A 4 15.80 -37.97 38.35
CA GLY A 4 14.84 -38.20 37.27
C GLY A 4 13.85 -39.35 37.53
N LEU A 5 14.23 -40.33 38.36
CA LEU A 5 13.38 -41.48 38.69
C LEU A 5 12.29 -41.10 39.71
N MET A 6 12.51 -40.06 40.52
CA MET A 6 11.50 -39.56 41.44
C MET A 6 10.25 -39.05 40.71
N ASN A 7 10.38 -38.43 39.53
CA ASN A 7 9.25 -37.99 38.70
C ASN A 7 8.38 -39.15 38.18
N LEU A 8 8.97 -40.34 38.00
CA LEU A 8 8.24 -41.53 37.58
C LEU A 8 7.52 -42.23 38.74
N VAL A 9 8.03 -42.06 39.96
CA VAL A 9 7.46 -42.65 41.18
C VAL A 9 6.34 -41.77 41.76
N SER A 10 6.36 -40.47 41.49
CA SER A 10 5.34 -39.50 41.92
C SER A 10 4.06 -39.57 41.08
N VAL A 11 3.41 -40.74 41.01
CA VAL A 11 2.14 -40.94 40.28
C VAL A 11 0.95 -40.77 41.24
N GLY A 12 -0.04 -39.98 40.84
CA GLY A 12 -1.31 -39.79 41.56
C GLY A 12 -2.52 -39.69 40.62
N GLN A 13 -3.71 -39.44 41.16
CA GLN A 13 -4.95 -39.42 40.39
C GLN A 13 -4.98 -38.32 39.30
N GLN A 14 -4.23 -37.22 39.50
CA GLN A 14 -4.10 -36.13 38.52
C GLN A 14 -3.35 -36.55 37.24
N ASN A 15 -2.50 -37.58 37.31
CA ASN A 15 -1.75 -38.09 36.16
C ASN A 15 -2.66 -38.67 35.06
N ILE A 16 -3.90 -39.05 35.39
CA ILE A 16 -4.86 -39.56 34.40
C ILE A 16 -5.10 -38.54 33.27
N ILE A 17 -5.06 -37.24 33.56
CA ILE A 17 -5.28 -36.16 32.58
C ILE A 17 -4.15 -36.09 31.55
N LEU A 18 -2.90 -36.40 31.95
CA LEU A 18 -1.71 -36.16 31.12
C LEU A 18 -1.09 -37.45 30.56
N ASN A 19 -0.99 -38.50 31.38
CA ASN A 19 -0.32 -39.75 31.04
C ASN A 19 -1.10 -41.01 31.49
N GLY A 20 -2.41 -40.89 31.70
CA GLY A 20 -3.31 -42.05 31.80
C GLY A 20 -3.60 -42.61 30.41
N ASN A 21 -3.25 -43.87 30.15
CA ASN A 21 -3.39 -44.52 28.84
C ASN A 21 -2.80 -43.68 27.67
N PRO A 22 -1.48 -43.45 27.65
CA PRO A 22 -0.85 -42.56 26.69
C PRO A 22 -1.05 -43.03 25.24
N SER A 23 -1.57 -42.14 24.39
CA SER A 23 -1.78 -42.37 22.95
C SER A 23 -0.66 -41.83 22.06
N LYS A 24 0.26 -41.04 22.64
CA LYS A 24 1.38 -40.41 21.95
C LYS A 24 2.65 -40.58 22.78
N THR A 25 3.78 -40.82 22.12
CA THR A 25 5.11 -40.81 22.73
C THR A 25 5.96 -39.71 22.11
N PHE A 26 6.79 -39.06 22.93
CA PHE A 26 7.76 -38.07 22.47
C PHE A 26 9.08 -38.71 22.00
N PHE A 27 9.26 -40.02 22.24
CA PHE A 27 10.52 -40.71 22.01
C PHE A 27 10.50 -41.62 20.76
N LYS A 28 9.38 -41.66 20.04
CA LYS A 28 9.27 -42.36 18.75
C LYS A 28 8.29 -41.63 17.84
N THR A 29 8.75 -41.26 16.65
CA THR A 29 7.90 -40.65 15.62
C THR A 29 7.37 -41.71 14.65
N THR A 30 6.10 -41.61 14.30
CA THR A 30 5.45 -42.33 13.20
C THR A 30 5.12 -41.34 12.10
N TYR A 31 5.54 -41.59 10.87
CA TYR A 31 5.19 -40.77 9.72
C TYR A 31 4.10 -41.44 8.87
N ALA A 32 3.26 -40.65 8.22
CA ALA A 32 2.31 -41.13 7.22
C ALA A 32 3.01 -41.22 5.85
N GLN A 33 2.75 -42.29 5.10
CA GLN A 33 3.12 -42.37 3.69
C GLN A 33 2.20 -41.45 2.88
N TYR A 34 2.75 -40.74 1.90
CA TYR A 34 2.03 -39.80 1.02
C TYR A 34 2.07 -40.30 -0.43
N THR A 35 1.16 -39.80 -1.27
CA THR A 35 1.13 -40.11 -2.71
C THR A 35 2.31 -39.45 -3.42
N ASN A 36 2.89 -40.12 -4.43
CA ASN A 36 4.05 -39.57 -5.11
C ASN A 36 3.66 -38.37 -5.99
N PHE A 37 4.39 -37.27 -5.88
CA PHE A 37 4.19 -36.06 -6.69
C PHE A 37 5.53 -35.37 -7.01
N GLY A 38 5.53 -34.54 -8.06
CA GLY A 38 6.68 -33.74 -8.47
C GLY A 38 6.30 -32.28 -8.68
N LEU A 39 7.19 -31.35 -8.33
CA LEU A 39 6.99 -29.92 -8.52
C LEU A 39 7.94 -29.37 -9.58
N GLN A 40 7.43 -28.53 -10.48
CA GLN A 40 8.24 -27.81 -11.45
C GLN A 40 7.71 -26.39 -11.65
N LYS A 41 8.61 -25.43 -11.80
CA LYS A 41 8.27 -24.06 -12.13
C LYS A 41 8.28 -23.87 -13.65
N PHE A 42 7.24 -23.23 -14.16
CA PHE A 42 7.13 -22.86 -15.56
C PHE A 42 6.91 -21.35 -15.69
N ARG A 43 7.56 -20.79 -16.70
CA ARG A 43 7.30 -19.42 -17.16
C ARG A 43 6.11 -19.45 -18.11
N VAL A 44 5.11 -18.62 -17.83
CA VAL A 44 3.93 -18.41 -18.67
C VAL A 44 4.02 -16.99 -19.24
N ASP A 45 4.28 -16.91 -20.53
CA ASP A 45 4.43 -15.65 -21.25
C ASP A 45 3.07 -15.09 -21.70
N PHE A 46 2.99 -13.77 -21.77
CA PHE A 46 1.85 -13.07 -22.35
C PHE A 46 1.92 -13.08 -23.89
N GLU A 47 0.80 -13.41 -24.54
CA GLU A 47 0.63 -13.33 -26.00
C GLU A 47 0.23 -11.90 -26.40
N GLY A 48 1.20 -11.01 -26.59
CA GLY A 48 0.94 -9.64 -27.05
C GLY A 48 2.08 -8.66 -26.79
N SER A 49 1.80 -7.35 -26.90
CA SER A 49 2.77 -6.31 -26.57
C SER A 49 3.00 -6.26 -25.05
N LYS A 50 4.24 -6.48 -24.62
CA LYS A 50 4.67 -6.44 -23.20
C LYS A 50 5.00 -5.02 -22.71
N THR A 51 4.55 -3.99 -23.42
CA THR A 51 4.85 -2.58 -23.12
C THR A 51 3.83 -2.00 -22.14
N LEU A 52 4.32 -1.34 -21.10
CA LEU A 52 3.48 -0.56 -20.18
C LEU A 52 3.13 0.79 -20.79
N ARG A 53 1.89 1.22 -20.62
CA ARG A 53 1.40 2.54 -21.07
C ARG A 53 1.72 3.62 -20.03
N LEU A 54 1.96 4.85 -20.52
CA LEU A 54 2.38 5.97 -19.68
C LEU A 54 1.27 6.50 -18.77
N SER A 55 0.10 6.75 -19.35
CA SER A 55 -1.02 7.45 -18.69
C SER A 55 -2.31 6.63 -18.64
N GLU A 56 -2.28 5.40 -19.19
CA GLU A 56 -3.41 4.47 -19.16
C GLU A 56 -3.02 3.16 -18.50
N PRO A 57 -3.97 2.44 -17.86
CA PRO A 57 -3.71 1.11 -17.35
C PRO A 57 -3.43 0.12 -18.49
N SER A 58 -2.59 -0.86 -18.21
CA SER A 58 -2.19 -1.91 -19.16
C SER A 58 -2.68 -3.28 -18.69
N THR A 59 -3.44 -3.98 -19.51
CA THR A 59 -4.04 -5.28 -19.15
C THR A 59 -3.32 -6.43 -19.84
N PHE A 60 -2.92 -7.44 -19.06
CA PHE A 60 -2.24 -8.64 -19.50
C PHE A 60 -3.07 -9.88 -19.16
N THR A 61 -3.48 -10.63 -20.17
CA THR A 61 -4.26 -11.87 -20.02
C THR A 61 -3.35 -13.08 -20.21
N PHE A 62 -3.08 -13.81 -19.14
CA PHE A 62 -2.29 -15.04 -19.16
C PHE A 62 -3.20 -16.24 -19.24
N LYS A 63 -3.10 -17.00 -20.33
CA LYS A 63 -3.70 -18.32 -20.46
C LYS A 63 -2.81 -19.34 -19.78
N ILE A 64 -3.34 -20.06 -18.80
CA ILE A 64 -2.56 -21.04 -18.04
C ILE A 64 -2.48 -22.34 -18.85
N PRO A 65 -1.29 -22.71 -19.37
CA PRO A 65 -1.12 -23.95 -20.11
C PRO A 65 -1.26 -25.15 -19.18
N ARG A 66 -1.85 -26.23 -19.68
CA ARG A 66 -1.99 -27.50 -18.94
C ARG A 66 -0.71 -28.34 -19.03
N TYR A 67 0.39 -27.83 -18.47
CA TYR A 67 1.65 -28.57 -18.42
C TYR A 67 1.66 -29.69 -17.38
N ALA A 68 0.83 -29.59 -16.34
CA ALA A 68 0.71 -30.57 -15.26
C ALA A 68 -0.72 -30.63 -14.71
N ASP A 69 -0.88 -31.34 -13.60
CA ASP A 69 -2.19 -31.72 -13.06
C ASP A 69 -2.80 -30.67 -12.13
N LEU A 70 -1.97 -30.04 -11.30
CA LEU A 70 -2.38 -28.95 -10.40
C LEU A 70 -1.55 -27.70 -10.63
N LEU A 71 -2.18 -26.54 -10.46
CA LEU A 71 -1.53 -25.23 -10.38
C LEU A 71 -1.47 -24.77 -8.92
N MET A 72 -0.28 -24.38 -8.46
CA MET A 72 -0.05 -23.88 -7.10
C MET A 72 0.20 -22.37 -7.11
N ASP A 73 1.32 -21.92 -6.54
CA ASP A 73 1.71 -20.53 -6.44
C ASP A 73 2.07 -19.92 -7.80
N CYS A 74 1.68 -18.65 -7.96
CA CYS A 74 1.91 -17.85 -9.16
C CYS A 74 2.54 -16.51 -8.75
N TYR A 75 3.61 -16.14 -9.43
CA TYR A 75 4.33 -14.89 -9.24
C TYR A 75 4.33 -14.07 -10.52
N LEU A 76 3.87 -12.83 -10.47
CA LEU A 76 4.02 -11.88 -11.56
C LEU A 76 5.46 -11.35 -11.56
N SER A 77 6.14 -11.47 -12.68
CA SER A 77 7.51 -11.01 -12.87
C SER A 77 7.52 -9.81 -13.80
N VAL A 78 8.09 -8.70 -13.33
CA VAL A 78 8.17 -7.42 -14.06
C VAL A 78 9.57 -6.85 -13.92
N ALA A 79 10.22 -6.55 -15.04
CA ALA A 79 11.51 -5.88 -15.08
C ALA A 79 11.33 -4.36 -14.99
N ILE A 80 11.98 -3.73 -14.01
CA ILE A 80 12.09 -2.27 -13.91
C ILE A 80 13.41 -1.80 -14.54
N PRO A 81 13.42 -0.65 -15.22
CA PRO A 81 14.61 -0.14 -15.89
C PRO A 81 15.60 0.43 -14.88
N SER A 82 16.85 0.61 -15.32
CA SER A 82 17.78 1.49 -14.60
C SER A 82 17.35 2.94 -14.78
N ILE A 83 17.44 3.72 -13.71
CA ILE A 83 17.00 5.11 -13.66
C ILE A 83 18.20 6.02 -13.46
N TRP A 84 18.28 7.08 -14.26
CA TRP A 84 19.18 8.20 -14.06
C TRP A 84 18.34 9.41 -13.64
N SER A 85 18.54 9.91 -12.42
CA SER A 85 17.84 11.10 -11.93
C SER A 85 18.72 12.33 -12.13
N PRO A 86 18.43 13.20 -13.13
CA PRO A 86 19.30 14.32 -13.44
C PRO A 86 19.17 15.48 -12.44
N ILE A 87 20.03 16.50 -12.60
CA ILE A 87 20.00 17.75 -11.84
C ILE A 87 19.68 18.89 -12.81
N MET A 88 18.60 19.64 -12.55
CA MET A 88 18.22 20.80 -13.34
C MET A 88 19.11 22.00 -12.98
N PRO A 89 19.70 22.70 -13.97
CA PRO A 89 20.50 23.89 -13.72
C PRO A 89 19.65 25.11 -13.32
N PRO A 90 20.24 26.10 -12.61
CA PRO A 90 19.66 27.40 -12.32
C PRO A 90 18.95 28.03 -13.52
N GLN A 91 17.67 28.34 -13.36
CA GLN A 91 16.85 28.99 -14.37
C GLN A 91 16.71 30.48 -14.06
N GLN A 92 16.66 31.29 -15.11
CA GLN A 92 16.41 32.72 -14.98
C GLN A 92 14.91 32.97 -14.72
N VAL A 93 14.58 33.59 -13.59
CA VAL A 93 13.21 34.00 -13.23
C VAL A 93 13.12 35.52 -13.30
N THR A 94 12.14 36.02 -14.04
CA THR A 94 11.83 37.46 -14.08
C THR A 94 10.73 37.74 -13.08
N GLN A 95 11.02 38.52 -12.04
CA GLN A 95 10.05 38.90 -11.02
C GLN A 95 9.03 39.92 -11.56
N SER A 96 7.94 40.11 -10.84
CA SER A 96 6.87 41.07 -11.20
C SER A 96 7.34 42.53 -11.24
N ASP A 97 8.47 42.84 -10.61
CA ASP A 97 9.14 44.15 -10.63
C ASP A 97 10.16 44.31 -11.76
N GLY A 98 10.35 43.28 -12.60
CA GLY A 98 11.32 43.26 -13.70
C GLY A 98 12.75 42.90 -13.30
N SER A 99 13.02 42.59 -12.03
CA SER A 99 14.31 42.08 -11.59
C SER A 99 14.53 40.64 -12.03
N ILE A 100 15.79 40.29 -12.32
CA ILE A 100 16.20 38.94 -12.71
C ILE A 100 16.82 38.25 -11.51
N THR A 101 16.23 37.14 -11.08
CA THR A 101 16.81 36.22 -10.10
C THR A 101 17.06 34.86 -10.75
N TYR A 102 17.98 34.09 -10.19
CA TYR A 102 18.24 32.72 -10.64
C TYR A 102 17.71 31.75 -9.59
N THR A 103 17.13 30.63 -10.03
CA THR A 103 16.82 29.52 -9.12
C THR A 103 18.08 28.80 -8.70
N ASP A 104 18.01 28.02 -7.63
CA ASP A 104 19.10 27.12 -7.26
C ASP A 104 19.14 25.89 -8.19
N TRP A 105 20.21 25.10 -8.09
CA TRP A 105 20.25 23.77 -8.70
C TRP A 105 19.21 22.86 -8.05
N SER A 106 18.35 22.25 -8.86
CA SER A 106 17.24 21.42 -8.37
C SER A 106 17.35 19.98 -8.89
N PRO A 107 17.65 18.99 -8.03
CA PRO A 107 17.65 17.60 -8.42
C PRO A 107 16.22 17.05 -8.51
N TYR A 108 15.98 16.14 -9.47
CA TYR A 108 14.67 15.48 -9.58
C TYR A 108 14.42 14.44 -8.48
N GLU A 109 15.49 13.88 -7.89
CA GLU A 109 15.45 12.84 -6.85
C GLU A 109 14.40 11.75 -7.11
N PHE A 110 14.44 11.09 -8.28
CA PHE A 110 13.46 10.09 -8.66
C PHE A 110 13.30 8.99 -7.59
N LYS A 111 12.06 8.67 -7.21
CA LYS A 111 11.74 7.57 -6.27
C LYS A 111 10.67 6.68 -6.85
N TRP A 112 10.83 5.36 -6.78
CA TRP A 112 9.69 4.47 -6.97
C TRP A 112 8.75 4.57 -5.78
N ILE A 113 7.44 4.36 -5.99
CA ILE A 113 6.48 4.39 -4.88
C ILE A 113 6.76 3.31 -3.84
N GLU A 114 6.38 3.56 -2.59
CA GLU A 114 6.41 2.53 -1.54
C GLU A 114 5.48 1.36 -1.89
N ASN A 115 5.95 0.13 -1.62
CA ASN A 115 5.26 -1.12 -1.98
C ASN A 115 4.98 -1.26 -3.49
N LEU A 116 5.94 -0.82 -4.33
CA LEU A 116 5.87 -0.78 -5.79
C LEU A 116 5.19 -2.01 -6.40
N GLY A 117 5.66 -3.21 -6.09
CA GLY A 117 5.13 -4.42 -6.72
C GLY A 117 3.64 -4.67 -6.45
N ALA A 118 3.18 -4.43 -5.22
CA ALA A 118 1.76 -4.58 -4.91
C ALA A 118 0.93 -3.43 -5.48
N LYS A 119 1.38 -2.18 -5.30
CA LYS A 119 0.63 -0.98 -5.74
C LYS A 119 0.62 -0.79 -7.25
N MET A 120 1.61 -1.29 -7.97
CA MET A 120 1.63 -1.32 -9.44
C MET A 120 0.46 -2.11 -10.01
N ILE A 121 -0.04 -3.11 -9.29
CA ILE A 121 -1.19 -3.90 -9.71
C ILE A 121 -2.47 -3.13 -9.37
N SER A 122 -3.21 -2.72 -10.40
CA SER A 122 -4.54 -2.15 -10.23
C SER A 122 -5.55 -3.23 -9.87
N LYS A 123 -5.57 -4.33 -10.62
CA LYS A 123 -6.56 -5.40 -10.46
C LYS A 123 -6.04 -6.74 -10.96
N ILE A 124 -6.38 -7.81 -10.25
CA ILE A 124 -6.17 -9.20 -10.65
C ILE A 124 -7.55 -9.86 -10.75
N SER A 125 -7.81 -10.52 -11.86
CA SER A 125 -9.03 -11.29 -12.10
C SER A 125 -8.67 -12.71 -12.51
N ILE A 126 -9.21 -13.68 -11.80
CA ILE A 126 -9.04 -15.11 -12.09
C ILE A 126 -10.34 -15.60 -12.72
N THR A 127 -10.28 -15.86 -14.02
CA THR A 127 -11.45 -16.27 -14.80
C THR A 127 -11.24 -17.67 -15.33
N CYS A 128 -12.30 -18.48 -15.35
CA CYS A 128 -12.26 -19.79 -15.98
C CYS A 128 -13.57 -20.04 -16.72
N GLY A 129 -13.48 -20.26 -18.03
CA GLY A 129 -14.65 -20.25 -18.91
C GLY A 129 -15.39 -18.92 -18.83
N ASN A 130 -16.66 -18.95 -18.46
CA ASN A 130 -17.50 -17.74 -18.33
C ASN A 130 -17.59 -17.19 -16.89
N TYR A 131 -16.92 -17.82 -15.92
CA TYR A 131 -17.02 -17.45 -14.51
C TYR A 131 -15.77 -16.69 -14.05
N THR A 132 -15.99 -15.57 -13.34
CA THR A 132 -14.95 -14.91 -12.55
C THR A 132 -14.93 -15.54 -11.16
N LEU A 133 -13.89 -16.32 -10.86
CA LEU A 133 -13.79 -17.06 -9.60
C LEU A 133 -13.36 -16.17 -8.45
N GLN A 134 -12.41 -15.27 -8.70
CA GLN A 134 -11.89 -14.33 -7.71
C GLN A 134 -11.41 -13.07 -8.41
N GLU A 135 -11.66 -11.94 -7.78
CA GLU A 135 -11.17 -10.64 -8.21
C GLU A 135 -10.71 -9.86 -6.98
N TYR A 136 -9.55 -9.21 -7.08
CA TYR A 136 -9.02 -8.38 -6.01
C TYR A 136 -7.97 -7.40 -6.55
N THR A 137 -7.68 -6.35 -5.79
CA THR A 137 -6.74 -5.29 -6.14
C THR A 137 -5.36 -5.52 -5.52
N GLY A 138 -4.35 -4.80 -6.03
CA GLY A 138 -3.04 -4.73 -5.38
C GLY A 138 -3.10 -4.15 -3.97
N ASP A 139 -4.10 -3.30 -3.69
CA ASP A 139 -4.35 -2.71 -2.38
C ASP A 139 -4.82 -3.75 -1.36
N TYR A 140 -5.74 -4.64 -1.76
CA TYR A 140 -6.11 -5.80 -0.95
C TYR A 140 -4.91 -6.74 -0.75
N LEU A 141 -4.16 -7.05 -1.81
CA LEU A 141 -3.00 -7.93 -1.74
C LEU A 141 -2.00 -7.45 -0.68
N LEU A 142 -1.66 -6.15 -0.71
CA LEU A 142 -0.76 -5.54 0.27
C LEU A 142 -1.36 -5.61 1.68
N SER A 143 -2.62 -5.23 1.84
CA SER A 143 -3.31 -5.18 3.14
C SER A 143 -3.37 -6.57 3.79
N ALA A 144 -3.70 -7.60 3.00
CA ALA A 144 -3.74 -8.99 3.45
C ALA A 144 -2.36 -9.50 3.90
N VAL A 145 -1.30 -9.19 3.14
CA VAL A 145 0.07 -9.54 3.53
C VAL A 145 0.46 -8.83 4.83
N GLN A 146 0.18 -7.53 4.95
CA GLN A 146 0.52 -6.75 6.13
C GLN A 146 -0.26 -7.19 7.38
N ARG A 147 -1.51 -7.65 7.22
CA ARG A 147 -2.35 -8.19 8.30
C ARG A 147 -1.89 -9.57 8.76
N ASP A 148 -1.64 -10.50 7.83
CA ASP A 148 -1.52 -11.91 8.17
C ASP A 148 -0.08 -12.43 8.22
N PHE A 149 0.88 -11.81 7.53
CA PHE A 149 2.24 -12.35 7.43
C PHE A 149 3.10 -11.94 8.62
N THR A 150 3.95 -12.87 9.09
CA THR A 150 4.94 -12.59 10.12
C THR A 150 6.05 -11.67 9.59
N GLY A 151 6.73 -10.95 10.48
CA GLY A 151 7.76 -9.97 10.10
C GLY A 151 8.83 -10.51 9.14
N THR A 152 9.28 -11.76 9.33
CA THR A 152 10.29 -12.40 8.45
C THR A 152 9.75 -12.67 7.05
N LYS A 153 8.51 -13.19 6.94
CA LYS A 153 7.90 -13.47 5.63
C LYS A 153 7.49 -12.19 4.91
N LYS A 154 7.05 -11.17 5.67
CA LYS A 154 6.79 -9.83 5.18
C LYS A 154 8.06 -9.18 4.63
N GLY A 155 9.19 -9.23 5.36
CA GLY A 155 10.46 -8.68 4.86
C GLY A 155 10.95 -9.35 3.56
N LEU A 156 10.72 -10.66 3.39
CA LEU A 156 10.98 -11.34 2.12
C LEU A 156 10.03 -10.84 1.01
N PHE A 157 8.74 -10.68 1.31
CA PHE A 157 7.77 -10.09 0.37
C PHE A 157 8.18 -8.67 -0.05
N ASP A 158 8.60 -7.82 0.89
CA ASP A 158 9.07 -6.46 0.64
C ASP A 158 10.29 -6.46 -0.30
N THR A 159 11.25 -7.37 -0.06
CA THR A 159 12.44 -7.51 -0.92
C THR A 159 12.08 -7.98 -2.33
N MET A 160 11.20 -8.98 -2.46
CA MET A 160 10.81 -9.53 -3.77
C MET A 160 9.93 -8.56 -4.59
N SER A 161 9.10 -7.77 -3.93
CA SER A 161 8.17 -6.83 -4.55
C SER A 161 8.74 -5.41 -4.74
N GLY A 162 9.97 -5.16 -4.27
CA GLY A 162 10.67 -3.88 -4.47
C GLY A 162 10.32 -2.80 -3.44
N ASN A 163 9.83 -3.18 -2.25
CA ASN A 163 9.66 -2.26 -1.12
C ASN A 163 10.95 -2.18 -0.29
N ILE A 164 12.00 -1.61 -0.87
CA ILE A 164 13.33 -1.49 -0.26
C ILE A 164 13.87 -0.07 -0.42
N PRO A 165 14.70 0.42 0.54
CA PRO A 165 15.28 1.77 0.48
C PRO A 165 15.98 2.07 -0.84
N GLU A 166 16.69 1.10 -1.43
CA GLU A 166 17.31 1.22 -2.76
C GLU A 166 16.38 1.75 -3.87
N LEU A 167 15.06 1.51 -3.78
CA LEU A 167 14.08 1.91 -4.79
C LEU A 167 13.20 3.08 -4.34
N ASN A 168 12.74 3.06 -3.08
CA ASN A 168 11.76 4.03 -2.57
C ASN A 168 12.41 5.19 -1.78
N ASP A 169 13.62 5.02 -1.24
CA ASP A 169 14.37 6.09 -0.57
C ASP A 169 15.88 6.01 -0.84
N PRO A 170 16.34 6.23 -2.09
CA PRO A 170 17.74 6.08 -2.46
C PRO A 170 18.70 7.02 -1.71
N ALA A 171 18.16 8.11 -1.14
CA ALA A 171 18.94 9.10 -0.38
C ALA A 171 19.45 8.57 0.98
N ASN A 172 18.85 7.48 1.48
CA ASN A 172 19.17 6.87 2.78
C ASN A 172 19.49 5.38 2.66
N ASP A 173 19.90 4.94 1.47
CA ASP A 173 20.28 3.55 1.22
C ASP A 173 21.79 3.31 1.41
N GLY A 174 22.16 2.16 1.97
CA GLY A 174 23.55 1.75 2.15
C GLY A 174 24.37 2.71 3.02
N THR A 175 25.30 3.44 2.40
CA THR A 175 26.16 4.43 3.06
C THR A 175 25.63 5.86 2.94
N HIS A 176 24.56 6.08 2.18
CA HIS A 176 23.96 7.40 2.00
C HIS A 176 23.18 7.80 3.26
N VAL A 177 23.34 9.06 3.66
CA VAL A 177 22.56 9.71 4.72
C VAL A 177 22.10 11.05 4.17
N ASN A 178 20.81 11.17 3.86
CA ASN A 178 20.21 12.34 3.19
C ASN A 178 20.99 12.79 1.94
N SER A 179 21.54 11.85 1.18
CA SER A 179 22.40 12.11 0.01
C SER A 179 21.93 11.29 -1.18
N TYR A 180 21.05 11.87 -2.00
CA TYR A 180 20.54 11.20 -3.18
C TYR A 180 21.62 11.01 -4.26
N PRO A 181 21.75 9.81 -4.88
CA PRO A 181 22.72 9.53 -5.94
C PRO A 181 22.28 10.14 -7.29
N ASN A 182 22.40 11.46 -7.43
CA ASN A 182 22.01 12.15 -8.65
C ASN A 182 22.95 11.83 -9.83
N ALA A 183 22.37 11.67 -11.02
CA ALA A 183 23.12 11.53 -12.27
C ALA A 183 23.43 12.92 -12.85
N PHE A 184 24.69 13.18 -13.19
CA PHE A 184 25.10 14.41 -13.84
C PHE A 184 25.79 14.11 -15.17
N TYR A 185 25.72 15.05 -16.11
CA TYR A 185 26.36 14.90 -17.41
C TYR A 185 27.87 14.69 -17.26
N THR A 186 28.40 13.66 -17.92
CA THR A 186 29.85 13.42 -18.06
C THR A 186 30.20 13.23 -19.53
N PRO A 187 31.37 13.72 -19.99
CA PRO A 187 31.88 13.45 -21.33
C PRO A 187 32.36 12.01 -21.53
N ASP A 188 32.41 11.18 -20.48
CA ASP A 188 32.84 9.78 -20.58
C ASP A 188 31.88 8.93 -21.43
N LEU A 189 32.45 8.11 -22.31
CA LEU A 189 31.70 7.20 -23.20
C LEU A 189 30.78 6.21 -22.46
N ALA A 190 31.14 5.85 -21.22
CA ALA A 190 30.35 4.94 -20.40
C ALA A 190 29.12 5.63 -19.77
N GLY A 191 29.10 6.97 -19.74
CA GLY A 191 28.09 7.75 -19.03
C GLY A 191 28.22 7.70 -17.50
N PRO A 192 27.39 8.48 -16.78
CA PRO A 192 27.30 8.43 -15.34
C PRO A 192 26.64 7.13 -14.86
N GLU A 193 26.99 6.70 -13.64
CA GLU A 193 26.32 5.59 -12.97
C GLU A 193 24.81 5.90 -12.78
N PRO A 194 23.91 4.92 -12.99
CA PRO A 194 22.49 5.10 -12.71
C PRO A 194 22.23 5.37 -11.22
N SER A 195 21.30 6.28 -10.96
CA SER A 195 20.79 6.58 -9.61
C SER A 195 20.13 5.36 -8.97
N ILE A 196 19.37 4.60 -9.75
CA ILE A 196 18.73 3.34 -9.31
C ILE A 196 18.99 2.27 -10.37
N ARG A 197 19.51 1.12 -9.96
CA ARG A 197 19.75 -0.01 -10.88
C ARG A 197 18.48 -0.82 -11.13
N GLY A 198 18.23 -1.13 -12.41
CA GLY A 198 17.11 -1.97 -12.84
C GLY A 198 17.24 -3.41 -12.33
N ARG A 199 16.10 -4.07 -12.12
CA ARG A 199 16.00 -5.46 -11.64
C ARG A 199 14.65 -6.07 -12.01
N VAL A 200 14.50 -7.38 -11.79
CA VAL A 200 13.21 -8.08 -11.93
C VAL A 200 12.54 -8.17 -10.57
N LEU A 201 11.30 -7.69 -10.49
CA LEU A 201 10.42 -7.86 -9.33
C LEU A 201 9.67 -9.18 -9.45
N TYR A 202 9.48 -9.87 -8.33
CA TYR A 202 8.72 -11.11 -8.23
C TYR A 202 7.55 -10.92 -7.27
N ILE A 203 6.37 -10.60 -7.81
CA ILE A 203 5.19 -10.21 -7.04
C ILE A 203 4.30 -11.43 -6.85
N PRO A 204 4.15 -11.98 -5.63
CA PRO A 204 3.26 -13.11 -5.41
C PRO A 204 1.80 -12.67 -5.52
N LEU A 205 0.99 -13.41 -6.26
CA LEU A 205 -0.43 -13.09 -6.41
C LEU A 205 -1.24 -13.48 -5.17
N ASN A 206 -0.77 -14.43 -4.34
CA ASN A 206 -1.47 -14.91 -3.14
C ASN A 206 -2.94 -15.30 -3.37
N ASN A 207 -3.24 -15.87 -4.55
CA ASN A 207 -4.53 -16.48 -4.87
C ASN A 207 -4.91 -17.53 -3.82
N TRP A 208 -6.20 -17.86 -3.71
CA TRP A 208 -6.69 -18.89 -2.79
C TRP A 208 -5.97 -20.25 -2.93
N PHE A 209 -5.52 -20.59 -4.15
CA PHE A 209 -4.78 -21.82 -4.46
C PHE A 209 -3.26 -21.71 -4.34
N GLY A 210 -2.72 -20.51 -4.04
CA GLY A 210 -1.28 -20.25 -3.99
C GLY A 210 -0.66 -20.29 -2.58
N LEU A 211 -1.47 -20.25 -1.52
CA LEU A 211 -0.97 -20.16 -0.13
C LEU A 211 -0.75 -21.53 0.53
N LYS A 212 -1.61 -22.50 0.22
CA LYS A 212 -1.60 -23.85 0.79
C LYS A 212 -1.74 -24.88 -0.30
N SER A 213 -0.93 -25.95 -0.22
CA SER A 213 -0.93 -27.02 -1.21
C SER A 213 -2.25 -27.80 -1.27
N GLN A 214 -3.00 -27.89 -0.17
CA GLN A 214 -4.31 -28.55 -0.16
C GLN A 214 -5.38 -27.83 -0.99
N MET A 215 -5.13 -26.57 -1.35
CA MET A 215 -6.04 -25.75 -2.15
C MET A 215 -5.55 -25.58 -3.59
N ALA A 216 -4.53 -26.33 -4.01
CA ALA A 216 -3.99 -26.24 -5.36
C ALA A 216 -5.10 -26.44 -6.40
N PHE A 217 -5.05 -25.63 -7.45
CA PHE A 217 -6.11 -25.56 -8.44
C PHE A 217 -6.01 -26.75 -9.40
N PRO A 218 -7.03 -27.62 -9.51
CA PRO A 218 -6.94 -28.84 -10.32
C PRO A 218 -7.18 -28.57 -11.81
N LEU A 219 -6.10 -28.55 -12.58
CA LEU A 219 -6.15 -28.37 -14.04
C LEU A 219 -6.69 -29.61 -14.75
N THR A 220 -6.46 -30.81 -14.22
CA THR A 220 -7.00 -32.09 -14.76
C THR A 220 -8.52 -32.17 -14.70
N SER A 221 -9.14 -31.53 -13.71
CA SER A 221 -10.60 -31.46 -13.58
C SER A 221 -11.25 -30.47 -14.56
N LEU A 222 -10.46 -29.72 -15.33
CA LEU A 222 -10.94 -28.82 -16.38
C LEU A 222 -10.67 -29.44 -17.75
N GLN A 223 -11.71 -29.91 -18.43
CA GLN A 223 -11.57 -30.41 -19.81
C GLN A 223 -11.93 -29.31 -20.81
N TYR A 224 -13.06 -28.64 -20.58
CA TYR A 224 -13.68 -27.72 -21.54
C TYR A 224 -13.33 -26.24 -21.33
N ASN A 225 -12.86 -25.89 -20.13
CA ASN A 225 -12.54 -24.49 -19.78
C ASN A 225 -11.05 -24.29 -19.58
N GLU A 226 -10.56 -23.13 -20.00
CA GLU A 226 -9.20 -22.68 -19.76
C GLU A 226 -9.19 -21.72 -18.56
N LEU A 227 -8.18 -21.85 -17.69
CA LEU A 227 -7.93 -20.90 -16.62
C LEU A 227 -7.15 -19.72 -17.18
N GLN A 228 -7.65 -18.51 -16.92
CA GLN A 228 -7.01 -17.27 -17.32
C GLN A 228 -6.78 -16.39 -16.08
N ILE A 229 -5.56 -15.86 -15.98
CA ILE A 229 -5.21 -14.86 -14.98
C ILE A 229 -5.03 -13.53 -15.71
N VAL A 230 -5.92 -12.59 -15.44
CA VAL A 230 -5.88 -11.24 -16.01
C VAL A 230 -5.29 -10.29 -14.99
N VAL A 231 -4.19 -9.65 -15.33
CA VAL A 231 -3.51 -8.65 -14.48
C VAL A 231 -3.58 -7.29 -15.16
N THR A 232 -4.18 -6.32 -14.48
CA THR A 232 -4.17 -4.91 -14.91
C THR A 232 -3.13 -4.15 -14.10
N ILE A 233 -2.16 -3.57 -14.79
CA ILE A 233 -1.09 -2.75 -14.22
C ILE A 233 -1.46 -1.26 -14.35
N ARG A 234 -1.17 -0.49 -13.30
CA ARG A 234 -1.32 0.97 -13.26
C ARG A 234 -0.46 1.67 -14.32
N PRO A 235 -0.86 2.87 -14.77
CA PRO A 235 -0.04 3.68 -15.65
C PRO A 235 1.31 4.03 -15.01
N ILE A 236 2.33 4.22 -15.85
CA ILE A 236 3.68 4.58 -15.40
C ILE A 236 3.68 5.90 -14.61
N SER A 237 2.79 6.84 -14.92
CA SER A 237 2.64 8.10 -14.17
C SER A 237 2.25 7.91 -12.71
N GLU A 238 1.72 6.75 -12.30
CA GLU A 238 1.25 6.50 -10.93
C GLU A 238 2.23 5.71 -10.07
N ILE A 239 3.35 5.22 -10.64
CA ILE A 239 4.24 4.26 -9.96
C ILE A 239 5.59 4.87 -9.52
N PHE A 240 5.81 6.16 -9.72
CA PHE A 240 7.00 6.85 -9.22
C PHE A 240 6.72 8.31 -8.85
N GLN A 241 7.65 8.93 -8.12
CA GLN A 241 7.62 10.32 -7.69
C GLN A 241 8.88 11.04 -8.15
N ILE A 242 8.76 12.34 -8.39
CA ILE A 242 9.87 13.25 -8.69
C ILE A 242 9.68 14.56 -7.94
N ARG A 243 10.75 15.29 -7.69
CA ARG A 243 10.67 16.68 -7.23
C ARG A 243 10.23 17.59 -8.36
N ASP A 244 9.34 18.52 -8.06
CA ASP A 244 9.04 19.61 -8.97
C ASP A 244 10.19 20.61 -8.97
N VAL A 245 11.10 20.44 -9.93
CA VAL A 245 12.33 21.25 -10.07
C VAL A 245 12.07 22.72 -10.40
N PHE A 246 10.84 23.11 -10.74
CA PHE A 246 10.45 24.50 -11.01
C PHE A 246 9.60 25.15 -9.90
N ASP A 247 9.09 24.38 -8.93
CA ASP A 247 8.33 24.92 -7.81
C ASP A 247 9.25 25.39 -6.67
N THR A 248 9.82 26.58 -6.84
CA THR A 248 10.66 27.21 -5.81
C THR A 248 9.87 27.69 -4.60
N VAL A 249 8.56 27.93 -4.74
CA VAL A 249 7.71 28.51 -3.69
C VAL A 249 7.47 27.49 -2.58
N ASN A 250 7.24 26.22 -2.96
CA ASN A 250 7.01 25.12 -2.03
C ASN A 250 8.26 24.24 -1.79
N ASN A 251 9.46 24.77 -2.06
CA ASN A 251 10.74 24.09 -1.84
C ASN A 251 10.91 22.76 -2.61
N TYR A 252 10.49 22.74 -3.88
CA TYR A 252 10.61 21.60 -4.80
C TYR A 252 10.01 20.30 -4.23
N PRO A 253 8.68 20.26 -3.99
CA PRO A 253 8.02 19.12 -3.35
C PRO A 253 8.06 17.86 -4.24
N TYR A 254 7.97 16.68 -3.62
CA TYR A 254 7.79 15.42 -4.33
C TYR A 254 6.36 15.28 -4.85
N ILE A 255 6.17 15.12 -6.15
CA ILE A 255 4.86 15.04 -6.78
C ILE A 255 4.77 13.86 -7.74
N ALA A 256 3.53 13.54 -8.13
CA ALA A 256 3.29 12.67 -9.27
C ALA A 256 3.74 13.38 -10.56
N PRO A 257 4.42 12.69 -11.48
CA PRO A 257 4.89 13.25 -12.73
C PRO A 257 3.71 13.65 -13.63
N ASN A 258 3.76 14.86 -14.19
CA ASN A 258 2.79 15.31 -15.20
C ASN A 258 3.41 15.27 -16.60
N PHE A 259 3.06 14.25 -17.39
CA PHE A 259 3.56 14.09 -18.76
C PHE A 259 3.00 15.10 -19.78
N ASN A 260 2.16 16.06 -19.38
CA ASN A 260 1.87 17.23 -20.22
C ASN A 260 2.98 18.28 -20.15
N THR A 261 3.86 18.18 -19.16
CA THR A 261 4.95 19.11 -18.92
C THR A 261 6.27 18.57 -19.51
N TRP A 262 7.04 19.40 -20.21
CA TRP A 262 8.22 18.97 -20.95
C TRP A 262 9.37 18.47 -20.05
N TYR A 263 9.51 19.02 -18.85
CA TYR A 263 10.59 18.70 -17.92
C TYR A 263 10.27 17.47 -17.05
N MET A 264 9.02 16.98 -17.03
CA MET A 264 8.63 15.80 -16.25
C MET A 264 8.49 14.53 -17.10
N GLN A 265 8.96 14.56 -18.34
CA GLN A 265 8.81 13.44 -19.27
C GLN A 265 9.62 12.22 -18.84
N PHE A 266 9.03 11.03 -18.96
CA PHE A 266 9.64 9.79 -18.46
C PHE A 266 10.96 9.40 -19.15
N TYR A 267 11.13 9.72 -20.44
CA TYR A 267 12.37 9.40 -21.16
C TYR A 267 13.61 10.06 -20.54
N ARG A 268 13.45 11.14 -19.77
CA ARG A 268 14.55 11.84 -19.08
C ARG A 268 15.23 10.96 -18.03
N PHE A 269 14.52 9.95 -17.55
CA PHE A 269 14.98 9.06 -16.49
C PHE A 269 15.47 7.70 -17.02
N LEU A 270 15.19 7.38 -18.28
CA LEU A 270 15.53 6.09 -18.91
C LEU A 270 16.92 6.05 -19.55
N GLN A 271 17.60 7.19 -19.61
CA GLN A 271 18.92 7.32 -20.19
C GLN A 271 19.73 8.38 -19.46
N PRO A 272 21.06 8.36 -19.55
CA PRO A 272 21.89 9.36 -18.91
C PRO A 272 21.61 10.78 -19.43
N PRO A 273 21.80 11.81 -18.57
CA PRO A 273 21.67 13.20 -18.99
C PRO A 273 22.62 13.52 -20.16
N PRO A 274 22.12 14.02 -21.30
CA PRO A 274 22.91 14.22 -22.51
C PRO A 274 23.74 15.50 -22.50
N ASP A 275 23.36 16.49 -21.69
CA ASP A 275 24.04 17.77 -21.53
C ASP A 275 23.76 18.36 -20.13
N ILE A 276 24.34 19.54 -19.87
CA ILE A 276 24.17 20.27 -18.59
C ILE A 276 22.86 21.07 -18.56
N GLU A 277 22.38 21.56 -19.71
CA GLU A 277 21.24 22.49 -19.80
C GLU A 277 19.89 21.79 -19.63
N LEU A 278 19.78 20.51 -20.04
CA LEU A 278 18.59 19.68 -19.97
C LEU A 278 17.34 20.32 -20.59
N GLY A 279 17.52 21.15 -21.62
CA GLY A 279 16.44 21.85 -22.31
C GLY A 279 15.44 20.92 -23.02
N ILE A 280 14.48 21.53 -23.72
CA ILE A 280 13.40 20.81 -24.41
C ILE A 280 13.95 19.89 -25.51
N THR A 281 15.04 20.29 -26.17
CA THR A 281 15.66 19.59 -27.31
C THR A 281 16.93 18.81 -26.95
N SER A 282 17.31 18.75 -25.67
CA SER A 282 18.55 18.09 -25.22
C SER A 282 18.53 16.58 -25.43
N TYR A 283 17.35 15.96 -25.29
CA TYR A 283 17.18 14.51 -25.44
C TYR A 283 16.86 14.17 -26.90
N SER A 284 17.78 13.47 -27.57
CA SER A 284 17.60 13.01 -28.96
C SER A 284 16.66 11.81 -29.07
N ASP A 285 16.75 10.87 -28.12
CA ASP A 285 15.80 9.77 -27.96
C ASP A 285 14.73 10.13 -26.93
N THR A 286 13.48 10.20 -27.39
CA THR A 286 12.30 10.49 -26.59
C THR A 286 11.41 9.26 -26.40
N ARG A 287 11.88 8.07 -26.79
CA ARG A 287 11.15 6.83 -26.58
C ARG A 287 11.03 6.56 -25.08
N THR A 288 9.81 6.26 -24.66
CA THR A 288 9.45 6.01 -23.25
C THR A 288 9.23 4.54 -22.94
N MET A 289 9.34 3.68 -23.96
CA MET A 289 9.15 2.23 -23.81
C MET A 289 10.44 1.60 -23.27
N TRP A 290 10.32 0.89 -22.15
CA TRP A 290 11.33 -0.07 -21.71
C TRP A 290 10.80 -1.50 -21.84
N ASN A 291 11.71 -2.48 -21.88
CA ASN A 291 11.33 -3.88 -21.88
C ASN A 291 10.98 -4.33 -20.45
N ALA A 292 9.71 -4.31 -20.10
CA ALA A 292 9.21 -4.75 -18.80
C ALA A 292 9.17 -6.28 -18.64
N ASP A 293 9.37 -7.05 -19.72
CA ASP A 293 9.26 -8.51 -19.79
C ASP A 293 8.20 -9.13 -18.85
N VAL A 294 6.96 -8.66 -18.95
CA VAL A 294 5.87 -9.06 -18.06
C VAL A 294 5.50 -10.53 -18.32
N HIS A 295 5.69 -11.40 -17.32
CA HIS A 295 5.37 -12.84 -17.38
C HIS A 295 4.94 -13.38 -16.01
N LEU A 296 4.27 -14.53 -16.00
CA LEU A 296 4.01 -15.28 -14.76
C LEU A 296 5.05 -16.39 -14.58
N ASN A 297 5.49 -16.58 -13.34
CA ASN A 297 6.24 -17.74 -12.91
C ASN A 297 5.34 -18.57 -12.00
N CYS A 298 4.93 -19.74 -12.48
CA CYS A 298 3.93 -20.59 -11.85
C CYS A 298 4.55 -21.91 -11.43
N THR A 299 4.24 -22.41 -10.23
CA THR A 299 4.58 -23.77 -9.82
C THR A 299 3.45 -24.72 -10.18
N TYR A 300 3.81 -25.79 -10.87
CA TYR A 300 2.92 -26.86 -11.26
C TYR A 300 3.26 -28.12 -10.46
N CYS A 301 2.22 -28.89 -10.11
CA CYS A 301 2.36 -30.18 -9.45
C CYS A 301 1.92 -31.30 -10.40
N PHE A 302 2.79 -32.29 -10.56
CA PHE A 302 2.54 -33.53 -11.27
C PHE A 302 2.16 -34.60 -10.25
N LEU A 303 1.00 -35.20 -10.44
CA LEU A 303 0.48 -36.27 -9.61
C LEU A 303 0.85 -37.63 -10.20
N SER A 304 0.70 -38.67 -9.39
CA SER A 304 0.75 -40.04 -9.89
C SER A 304 -0.47 -40.34 -10.76
N ASN A 305 -0.33 -41.22 -11.76
CA ASN A 305 -1.42 -41.59 -12.68
C ASN A 305 -2.71 -42.06 -11.96
N GLU A 306 -2.60 -42.65 -10.77
CA GLU A 306 -3.77 -43.08 -9.98
C GLU A 306 -4.50 -41.90 -9.37
N GLU A 307 -3.77 -40.97 -8.77
CA GLU A 307 -4.32 -39.76 -8.15
C GLU A 307 -4.85 -38.78 -9.20
N GLU A 308 -4.14 -38.60 -10.31
CA GLU A 308 -4.60 -37.81 -11.46
C GLU A 308 -5.98 -38.28 -11.94
N ARG A 309 -6.18 -39.60 -12.07
CA ARG A 309 -7.47 -40.18 -12.46
C ARG A 309 -8.56 -39.92 -11.44
N LEU A 310 -8.24 -39.96 -10.14
CA LEU A 310 -9.21 -39.62 -9.09
C LEU A 310 -9.62 -38.16 -9.18
N PHE A 311 -8.67 -37.23 -9.33
CA PHE A 311 -8.97 -35.80 -9.50
C PHE A 311 -9.79 -35.50 -10.77
N ALA A 312 -9.59 -36.26 -11.84
CA ALA A 312 -10.35 -36.10 -13.08
C ALA A 312 -11.77 -36.70 -13.01
N LEU A 313 -11.98 -37.77 -12.25
CA LEU A 313 -13.26 -38.48 -12.14
C LEU A 313 -14.17 -37.93 -11.04
N GLU A 314 -13.59 -37.59 -9.88
CA GLU A 314 -14.34 -37.16 -8.71
C GLU A 314 -14.57 -35.65 -8.69
N GLU A 315 -15.72 -35.24 -8.15
CA GLU A 315 -16.03 -33.83 -7.92
C GLU A 315 -15.10 -33.25 -6.84
N GLN A 316 -14.46 -32.12 -7.15
CA GLN A 316 -13.62 -31.39 -6.19
C GLN A 316 -14.35 -30.15 -5.68
N LYS A 317 -14.31 -29.92 -4.36
CA LYS A 317 -14.94 -28.76 -3.70
C LYS A 317 -13.92 -28.02 -2.86
N TYR A 318 -13.75 -26.73 -3.15
CA TYR A 318 -12.83 -25.87 -2.42
C TYR A 318 -13.58 -24.73 -1.76
N LEU A 319 -13.37 -24.56 -0.47
CA LEU A 319 -13.86 -23.41 0.27
C LEU A 319 -12.89 -22.25 0.09
N ILE A 320 -13.35 -21.17 -0.55
CA ILE A 320 -12.52 -20.01 -0.88
C ILE A 320 -13.02 -18.76 -0.19
N LYS A 321 -12.13 -17.78 -0.05
CA LYS A 321 -12.47 -16.41 0.32
C LYS A 321 -12.43 -15.54 -0.92
N GLN A 322 -13.58 -15.05 -1.34
CA GLN A 322 -13.72 -14.04 -2.37
C GLN A 322 -13.60 -12.66 -1.74
N VAL A 323 -12.97 -11.74 -2.46
CA VAL A 323 -12.75 -10.38 -1.98
C VAL A 323 -13.73 -9.47 -2.70
N HIS A 324 -14.38 -8.60 -1.95
CA HIS A 324 -15.21 -7.54 -2.49
C HIS A 324 -14.69 -6.19 -1.99
N GLU A 325 -14.44 -5.25 -2.89
CA GLU A 325 -13.93 -3.91 -2.56
C GLU A 325 -15.02 -2.87 -2.78
N GLN A 326 -15.13 -1.92 -1.84
CA GLN A 326 -16.01 -0.75 -1.95
C GLN A 326 -15.22 0.51 -1.58
N GLN A 327 -15.36 1.55 -2.40
CA GLN A 327 -14.72 2.85 -2.18
C GLN A 327 -15.80 3.92 -1.97
N PHE A 328 -15.64 4.69 -0.90
CA PHE A 328 -16.50 5.84 -0.57
C PHE A 328 -15.65 7.10 -0.58
N PHE A 329 -16.05 8.07 -1.39
CA PHE A 329 -15.30 9.30 -1.58
C PHE A 329 -15.84 10.44 -0.70
N ASN A 330 -14.94 11.31 -0.26
CA ASN A 330 -15.26 12.56 0.44
C ASN A 330 -16.03 12.40 1.77
N VAL A 331 -15.59 11.47 2.62
CA VAL A 331 -16.15 11.13 3.93
C VAL A 331 -15.40 11.78 5.10
N THR A 332 -15.60 13.09 5.29
CA THR A 332 -15.00 13.87 6.41
C THR A 332 -15.98 14.11 7.56
N GLY A 333 -15.47 14.06 8.79
CA GLY A 333 -16.22 14.29 10.03
C GLY A 333 -17.12 13.10 10.39
N ALA A 334 -18.22 13.40 11.08
CA ALA A 334 -19.22 12.40 11.46
C ALA A 334 -20.05 12.01 10.23
N ASN A 335 -19.94 10.75 9.81
CA ASN A 335 -20.62 10.21 8.65
C ASN A 335 -21.14 8.80 8.89
N LYS A 336 -22.10 8.42 8.05
CA LYS A 336 -22.66 7.07 7.99
C LYS A 336 -22.68 6.62 6.54
N VAL A 337 -22.11 5.46 6.26
CA VAL A 337 -22.07 4.87 4.91
C VAL A 337 -22.75 3.51 4.93
N ALA A 338 -23.59 3.26 3.92
CA ALA A 338 -24.22 1.96 3.71
C ALA A 338 -23.31 1.06 2.86
N LEU A 339 -23.19 -0.21 3.26
CA LEU A 339 -22.38 -1.23 2.60
C LEU A 339 -23.26 -2.14 1.76
N ASP A 340 -22.83 -2.45 0.54
CA ASP A 340 -23.45 -3.47 -0.31
C ASP A 340 -22.87 -4.87 0.00
N SER A 341 -23.11 -5.33 1.23
CA SER A 341 -22.54 -6.56 1.79
C SER A 341 -23.51 -7.73 1.64
N LEU A 342 -23.03 -8.83 1.04
CA LEU A 342 -23.83 -10.02 0.73
C LEU A 342 -23.07 -11.30 1.08
N GLY A 343 -23.81 -12.38 1.32
CA GLY A 343 -23.28 -13.71 1.57
C GLY A 343 -22.68 -13.89 2.97
N MET A 344 -21.74 -14.83 3.08
CA MET A 344 -21.09 -15.19 4.35
C MET A 344 -19.79 -14.42 4.52
N VAL A 345 -19.79 -13.40 5.38
CA VAL A 345 -18.63 -12.51 5.56
C VAL A 345 -17.78 -12.96 6.75
N SER A 346 -16.47 -13.13 6.54
CA SER A 346 -15.54 -13.52 7.59
C SER A 346 -14.86 -12.34 8.29
N ASN A 347 -14.50 -11.30 7.54
CA ASN A 347 -13.85 -10.11 8.08
C ASN A 347 -13.94 -8.92 7.13
N TRP A 348 -13.66 -7.76 7.70
CA TRP A 348 -13.49 -6.49 7.03
C TRP A 348 -12.09 -5.94 7.30
N MET A 349 -11.46 -5.44 6.25
CA MET A 349 -10.28 -4.57 6.34
C MET A 349 -10.64 -3.25 5.71
N PHE A 350 -10.23 -2.15 6.33
CA PHE A 350 -10.50 -0.84 5.75
C PHE A 350 -9.45 0.16 6.16
N TYR A 351 -9.31 1.20 5.36
CA TYR A 351 -8.46 2.34 5.68
C TYR A 351 -9.09 3.62 5.16
N PHE A 352 -8.64 4.73 5.72
CA PHE A 352 -8.93 6.06 5.20
C PHE A 352 -7.67 6.59 4.51
N GLN A 353 -7.86 7.28 3.39
CA GLN A 353 -6.79 7.98 2.68
C GLN A 353 -7.21 9.39 2.34
N ARG A 354 -6.25 10.30 2.22
CA ARG A 354 -6.53 11.65 1.72
C ARG A 354 -6.97 11.59 0.26
N SER A 355 -7.85 12.51 -0.13
CA SER A 355 -8.36 12.61 -1.51
C SER A 355 -7.30 13.05 -2.52
N ASP A 356 -6.20 13.66 -2.06
CA ASP A 356 -5.12 14.22 -2.87
C ASP A 356 -3.91 13.26 -3.03
N VAL A 357 -4.05 12.01 -2.58
CA VAL A 357 -2.97 11.00 -2.62
C VAL A 357 -2.42 10.76 -4.04
N ASN A 358 -3.30 10.87 -5.04
CA ASN A 358 -2.99 10.67 -6.45
C ASN A 358 -2.08 11.77 -7.02
N LEU A 359 -2.13 12.99 -6.48
CA LEU A 359 -1.27 14.09 -6.92
C LEU A 359 0.19 13.88 -6.52
N ARG A 360 0.44 12.96 -5.59
CA ARG A 360 1.75 12.70 -4.99
C ARG A 360 2.17 11.24 -5.12
N ASN A 361 1.34 10.37 -5.71
CA ASN A 361 1.56 8.92 -5.80
C ASN A 361 1.84 8.22 -4.45
N GLU A 362 1.26 8.73 -3.37
CA GLU A 362 1.43 8.19 -2.00
C GLU A 362 0.40 7.08 -1.70
N TRP A 363 0.25 6.11 -2.61
CA TRP A 363 -0.83 5.11 -2.56
C TRP A 363 -0.80 4.20 -1.32
N SER A 364 0.36 4.04 -0.70
CA SER A 364 0.57 3.25 0.52
C SER A 364 0.41 4.06 1.82
N ASN A 365 0.18 5.36 1.72
CA ASN A 365 -0.01 6.21 2.88
C ASN A 365 -1.48 6.20 3.32
N TYR A 366 -1.73 5.72 4.53
CA TYR A 366 -3.06 5.63 5.17
C TYR A 366 -3.23 6.64 6.31
N THR A 367 -2.42 7.68 6.32
CA THR A 367 -2.35 8.69 7.37
C THR A 367 -2.76 10.07 6.84
N ASN A 368 -3.04 10.97 7.76
CA ASN A 368 -3.37 12.36 7.44
C ASN A 368 -2.13 13.17 7.01
N TRP A 369 -0.93 12.72 7.37
CA TRP A 369 0.29 13.36 6.92
C TRP A 369 0.41 13.19 5.40
N PRO A 370 0.81 14.23 4.66
CA PRO A 370 0.97 14.11 3.23
C PRO A 370 2.03 13.05 2.93
N TYR A 371 3.18 13.13 3.58
CA TYR A 371 4.29 12.18 3.42
C TYR A 371 4.57 11.44 4.73
N ASN A 372 5.62 10.63 4.78
CA ASN A 372 5.99 9.82 5.94
C ASN A 372 6.64 10.61 7.11
N TYR A 373 6.60 11.94 7.07
CA TYR A 373 7.11 12.84 8.11
C TYR A 373 6.02 13.85 8.55
N MET A 374 6.23 14.42 9.75
CA MET A 374 5.30 15.40 10.32
C MET A 374 5.30 16.69 9.47
N PRO A 375 4.12 17.23 9.08
CA PRO A 375 4.05 18.43 8.23
C PRO A 375 4.67 19.67 8.86
N LEU A 376 4.28 19.98 10.09
CA LEU A 376 4.75 21.15 10.83
C LEU A 376 5.56 20.67 12.03
N ASP A 377 6.85 20.52 11.81
CA ASP A 377 7.80 20.14 12.85
C ASP A 377 8.30 21.38 13.63
N VAL A 378 9.43 21.21 14.31
CA VAL A 378 10.14 22.27 15.01
C VAL A 378 10.79 23.27 14.05
N VAL A 379 10.83 24.52 14.48
CA VAL A 379 11.49 25.64 13.78
C VAL A 379 12.59 26.22 14.65
N ASP A 380 13.56 26.88 14.04
CA ASP A 380 14.60 27.60 14.78
C ASP A 380 13.98 28.59 15.77
N ALA A 381 14.45 28.54 17.02
CA ALA A 381 14.03 29.48 18.04
C ALA A 381 14.36 30.91 17.62
N SER A 382 13.40 31.84 17.75
CA SER A 382 13.62 33.23 17.39
C SER A 382 14.78 33.84 18.20
N ALA A 383 15.70 34.50 17.50
CA ALA A 383 16.77 35.29 18.11
C ALA A 383 16.23 36.52 18.85
N THR A 384 15.07 37.02 18.42
CA THR A 384 14.38 38.18 19.01
C THR A 384 13.26 37.71 19.92
N GLY A 385 13.10 38.33 21.08
CA GLY A 385 12.04 37.99 22.04
C GLY A 385 11.96 38.97 23.19
N ASP A 386 11.00 38.76 24.09
CA ASP A 386 10.67 39.71 25.16
C ASP A 386 11.52 39.52 26.42
N TYR A 387 12.45 38.56 26.43
CA TYR A 387 13.30 38.33 27.59
C TYR A 387 14.36 39.43 27.71
N VAL A 388 14.31 40.17 28.81
CA VAL A 388 15.20 41.30 29.05
C VAL A 388 16.38 40.89 29.92
N PHE A 389 17.60 41.20 29.47
CA PHE A 389 18.78 41.23 30.33
C PHE A 389 19.54 42.55 30.16
N TYR A 390 20.35 42.92 31.15
CA TYR A 390 21.05 44.20 31.15
C TYR A 390 22.53 44.01 30.85
N LYS A 391 23.04 44.73 29.84
CA LYS A 391 24.47 44.79 29.50
C LYS A 391 25.01 46.19 29.78
N LYS A 392 26.25 46.29 30.26
CA LYS A 392 26.92 47.59 30.43
C LYS A 392 27.35 48.12 29.07
N ASP A 393 26.98 49.37 28.77
CA ASP A 393 27.51 50.09 27.60
C ASP A 393 28.98 50.49 27.80
N ALA A 394 29.59 51.09 26.76
CA ALA A 394 30.97 51.59 26.82
C ALA A 394 31.20 52.71 27.86
N MET A 395 30.12 53.27 28.42
CA MET A 395 30.11 54.34 29.42
C MET A 395 29.74 53.82 30.82
N GLY A 396 29.50 52.51 30.99
CA GLY A 396 29.18 51.86 32.25
C GLY A 396 27.70 51.82 32.64
N ASN A 397 26.78 52.31 31.81
CA ASN A 397 25.34 52.30 32.08
C ASN A 397 24.72 50.95 31.74
N LEU A 398 23.74 50.51 32.53
CA LEU A 398 22.96 49.29 32.25
C LEU A 398 21.90 49.58 31.17
N VAL A 399 22.05 48.98 30.00
CA VAL A 399 21.11 49.09 28.89
C VAL A 399 20.32 47.77 28.76
N PRO A 400 18.98 47.80 28.64
CA PRO A 400 18.18 46.61 28.42
C PRO A 400 18.41 46.06 27.01
N PHE A 401 18.64 44.76 26.91
CA PHE A 401 18.68 44.00 25.66
C PHE A 401 17.56 42.96 25.67
N TYR A 402 16.87 42.86 24.53
CA TYR A 402 15.77 41.94 24.30
C TYR A 402 16.29 40.77 23.48
N ILE A 403 16.17 39.56 24.02
CA ILE A 403 16.56 38.34 23.33
C ILE A 403 15.42 37.34 23.33
N GLY A 404 15.38 36.53 22.28
CA GLY A 404 14.58 35.33 22.22
C GLY A 404 15.42 34.10 22.56
N PRO A 405 14.76 32.92 22.68
CA PRO A 405 15.43 31.68 23.02
C PRO A 405 16.45 31.20 21.96
N GLY A 406 16.51 31.82 20.78
CA GLY A 406 17.48 31.49 19.72
C GLY A 406 18.90 32.00 19.94
N VAL A 407 19.11 32.92 20.87
CA VAL A 407 20.42 33.56 21.10
C VAL A 407 20.71 33.68 22.59
N ASN A 408 21.93 33.32 23.00
CA ASN A 408 22.41 33.47 24.36
C ASN A 408 22.72 34.95 24.68
N PRO A 409 22.78 35.34 25.96
CA PRO A 409 23.14 36.71 26.36
C PRO A 409 24.52 37.20 25.86
N ASP A 410 25.41 36.28 25.49
CA ASP A 410 26.72 36.56 24.91
C ASP A 410 26.70 36.78 23.38
N GLY A 411 25.55 36.57 22.74
CA GLY A 411 25.35 36.69 21.29
C GLY A 411 25.58 35.39 20.51
N THR A 412 25.89 34.28 21.17
CA THR A 412 26.03 32.99 20.49
C THR A 412 24.66 32.38 20.17
N PRO A 413 24.46 31.77 18.99
CA PRO A 413 23.22 31.07 18.67
C PRO A 413 23.07 29.87 19.62
N THR A 414 21.87 29.68 20.18
CA THR A 414 21.60 28.60 21.14
C THR A 414 21.45 27.24 20.46
N GLY A 415 21.12 27.22 19.16
CA GLY A 415 20.77 26.02 18.42
C GLY A 415 19.48 25.35 18.92
N LEU A 416 18.67 26.07 19.71
CA LEU A 416 17.41 25.57 20.21
C LEU A 416 16.35 25.60 19.10
N LEU A 417 15.54 24.54 19.06
CA LEU A 417 14.39 24.40 18.18
C LEU A 417 13.11 24.48 19.03
N VAL A 418 12.07 25.14 18.52
CA VAL A 418 10.77 25.30 19.19
C VAL A 418 9.67 24.70 18.33
N THR A 419 8.65 24.13 18.98
CA THR A 419 7.47 23.62 18.26
C THR A 419 6.68 24.77 17.65
N SER A 420 6.21 24.57 16.43
CA SER A 420 5.28 25.49 15.76
C SER A 420 3.92 25.55 16.47
N ASN A 421 3.05 26.47 16.04
CA ASN A 421 1.67 26.53 16.54
C ASN A 421 0.94 25.20 16.31
N TYR A 422 0.02 24.85 17.21
CA TYR A 422 -0.80 23.65 17.08
C TYR A 422 -1.57 23.67 15.74
N SER A 423 -1.44 22.60 14.97
CA SER A 423 -2.18 22.38 13.72
C SER A 423 -2.83 21.00 13.70
N PRO A 424 -4.11 20.89 13.30
CA PRO A 424 -4.76 19.59 13.06
C PRO A 424 -4.06 18.72 12.02
N GLU A 425 -3.24 19.29 11.14
CA GLU A 425 -2.47 18.55 10.13
C GLU A 425 -1.42 17.63 10.76
N ASN A 426 -0.95 17.93 11.97
CA ASN A 426 0.00 17.10 12.70
C ASN A 426 -0.64 15.84 13.31
N GLU A 427 -1.98 15.77 13.41
CA GLU A 427 -2.67 14.54 13.81
C GLU A 427 -2.48 13.47 12.74
N LYS A 428 -1.86 12.33 13.10
CA LYS A 428 -1.48 11.29 12.12
C LYS A 428 -2.64 10.42 11.67
N LEU A 429 -3.47 9.95 12.60
CA LEU A 429 -4.57 9.01 12.31
C LEU A 429 -5.82 9.77 11.88
N ILE A 430 -6.48 9.29 10.82
CA ILE A 430 -7.67 9.93 10.27
C ILE A 430 -8.93 9.55 11.06
N LEU A 431 -9.07 8.28 11.41
CA LEU A 431 -10.24 7.77 12.14
C LEU A 431 -10.12 8.06 13.63
N ILE A 432 -11.18 8.61 14.23
CA ILE A 432 -11.29 8.82 15.69
C ILE A 432 -12.04 7.65 16.32
N GLN A 433 -13.22 7.31 15.79
CA GLN A 433 -14.08 6.25 16.30
C GLN A 433 -14.99 5.68 15.20
N LEU A 434 -15.39 4.42 15.35
CA LEU A 434 -16.27 3.72 14.42
C LEU A 434 -17.22 2.79 15.17
N GLY A 435 -18.46 2.67 14.70
CA GLY A 435 -19.47 1.70 15.12
C GLY A 435 -20.06 1.00 13.89
N ILE A 436 -20.66 -0.18 14.13
CA ILE A 436 -21.22 -1.03 13.08
C ILE A 436 -22.71 -1.23 13.37
N LEU A 437 -23.56 -0.89 12.42
CA LEU A 437 -25.00 -1.03 12.53
C LEU A 437 -25.53 -2.05 11.52
N LEU A 438 -26.46 -2.89 11.98
CA LEU A 438 -27.22 -3.83 11.18
C LEU A 438 -28.70 -3.57 11.43
N ASP A 439 -29.45 -3.22 10.38
CA ASP A 439 -30.85 -2.81 10.42
C ASP A 439 -31.15 -1.75 11.50
N GLY A 440 -30.26 -0.76 11.62
CA GLY A 440 -30.36 0.33 12.61
C GLY A 440 -30.02 -0.05 14.05
N SER A 441 -29.72 -1.32 14.33
CA SER A 441 -29.26 -1.79 15.65
C SER A 441 -27.73 -1.88 15.69
N TYR A 442 -27.12 -1.50 16.81
CA TYR A 442 -25.67 -1.62 16.98
C TYR A 442 -25.26 -3.08 17.10
N ARG A 443 -24.52 -3.56 16.10
CA ARG A 443 -23.78 -4.82 16.18
C ARG A 443 -22.49 -4.62 16.96
N GLU A 444 -21.80 -3.52 16.68
CA GLU A 444 -20.64 -3.07 17.45
C GLU A 444 -20.89 -1.63 17.84
N ASN A 445 -20.86 -1.35 19.14
CA ASN A 445 -20.98 0.02 19.63
C ASN A 445 -19.84 0.88 19.09
N THR A 446 -20.00 2.20 19.09
CA THR A 446 -18.93 3.10 18.67
C THR A 446 -17.70 2.93 19.55
N GLN A 447 -16.62 2.41 18.96
CA GLN A 447 -15.33 2.18 19.59
C GLN A 447 -14.27 3.14 19.03
N PRO A 448 -13.28 3.54 19.84
CA PRO A 448 -12.18 4.35 19.37
C PRO A 448 -11.31 3.59 18.36
N ALA A 449 -10.66 4.31 17.46
CA ALA A 449 -9.83 3.75 16.38
C ALA A 449 -8.75 2.77 16.87
N GLY A 450 -8.28 2.93 18.12
CA GLY A 450 -7.32 2.01 18.75
C GLY A 450 -7.82 0.57 18.89
N VAL A 451 -9.14 0.35 19.00
CA VAL A 451 -9.70 -1.02 19.05
C VAL A 451 -9.44 -1.75 17.74
N TYR A 452 -9.78 -1.12 16.61
CA TYR A 452 -9.59 -1.69 15.28
C TYR A 452 -8.13 -1.68 14.81
N ASN A 453 -7.32 -0.74 15.30
CA ASN A 453 -5.91 -0.62 14.92
C ASN A 453 -4.98 -1.51 15.75
N TYR A 454 -5.29 -1.79 17.02
CA TYR A 454 -4.40 -2.53 17.93
C TYR A 454 -5.03 -3.80 18.47
N ILE A 455 -6.22 -3.73 19.09
CA ILE A 455 -6.82 -4.88 19.81
C ILE A 455 -7.22 -6.00 18.85
N GLU A 456 -7.91 -5.65 17.76
CA GLU A 456 -8.32 -6.60 16.73
C GLU A 456 -7.09 -7.28 16.08
N LYS A 457 -6.07 -6.49 15.75
CA LYS A 457 -4.83 -7.02 15.17
C LYS A 457 -4.10 -7.96 16.12
N TYR A 458 -3.95 -7.56 17.38
CA TYR A 458 -3.23 -8.33 18.40
C TYR A 458 -3.88 -9.70 18.68
N THR A 459 -5.21 -9.78 18.64
CA THR A 459 -5.94 -10.99 19.03
C THR A 459 -6.31 -11.91 17.87
N ARG A 460 -6.61 -11.36 16.68
CA ARG A 460 -7.18 -12.12 15.55
C ARG A 460 -6.24 -12.32 14.38
N SER A 461 -5.19 -11.49 14.27
CA SER A 461 -4.23 -11.54 13.18
C SER A 461 -2.84 -11.95 13.65
N SER A 462 -2.02 -12.49 12.75
CA SER A 462 -0.64 -12.90 13.03
C SER A 462 0.41 -11.84 12.67
N GLY A 463 0.02 -10.79 11.95
CA GLY A 463 0.90 -9.71 11.51
C GLY A 463 0.70 -8.41 12.29
N ASN A 464 1.50 -7.41 11.91
CA ASN A 464 1.45 -6.06 12.47
C ASN A 464 1.26 -5.06 11.33
N ALA A 465 0.00 -4.95 10.86
CA ALA A 465 -0.35 -4.04 9.78
C ALA A 465 -0.06 -2.58 10.16
N PRO A 466 0.42 -1.74 9.22
CA PRO A 466 0.79 -0.36 9.49
C PRO A 466 -0.36 0.47 10.09
N PRO A 467 -0.04 1.59 10.77
CA PRO A 467 -1.06 2.51 11.28
C PRO A 467 -1.91 3.04 10.13
N GLY A 468 -3.23 3.11 10.35
CA GLY A 468 -4.20 3.57 9.35
C GLY A 468 -4.91 2.43 8.60
N ILE A 469 -4.36 1.21 8.59
CA ILE A 469 -5.11 0.00 8.21
C ILE A 469 -5.84 -0.52 9.45
N TYR A 470 -7.17 -0.56 9.38
CA TYR A 470 -8.05 -1.07 10.42
C TYR A 470 -8.59 -2.44 10.03
N CYS A 471 -8.86 -3.27 11.03
CA CYS A 471 -9.40 -4.61 10.83
C CYS A 471 -10.60 -4.84 11.76
N TYR A 472 -11.60 -5.56 11.28
CA TYR A 472 -12.70 -6.07 12.09
C TYR A 472 -13.00 -7.50 11.68
N ASN A 473 -12.91 -8.44 12.63
CA ASN A 473 -13.08 -9.86 12.34
C ASN A 473 -14.36 -10.41 12.96
N PHE A 474 -15.15 -11.12 12.16
CA PHE A 474 -16.27 -11.92 12.66
C PHE A 474 -15.80 -13.32 13.11
N GLY A 475 -14.65 -13.76 12.61
CA GLY A 475 -14.00 -15.03 12.98
C GLY A 475 -12.92 -14.88 14.06
N ILE A 476 -12.44 -16.03 14.56
CA ILE A 476 -11.39 -16.08 15.59
C ILE A 476 -10.00 -15.83 14.99
N HIS A 477 -9.79 -16.24 13.73
CA HIS A 477 -8.52 -16.10 13.01
C HIS A 477 -8.74 -15.47 11.63
N SER A 478 -7.94 -14.46 11.28
CA SER A 478 -8.00 -13.79 9.96
C SER A 478 -7.15 -14.48 8.89
N ASN A 479 -6.15 -15.25 9.30
CA ASN A 479 -5.05 -15.71 8.44
C ASN A 479 -5.54 -16.58 7.26
N ASN A 480 -5.25 -16.14 6.03
CA ASN A 480 -5.59 -16.86 4.79
C ASN A 480 -4.86 -18.21 4.59
N SER A 481 -3.84 -18.49 5.40
CA SER A 481 -3.17 -19.80 5.41
C SER A 481 -3.88 -20.83 6.31
N ASP A 482 -4.78 -20.40 7.19
CA ASP A 482 -5.63 -21.33 7.93
C ASP A 482 -6.85 -21.69 7.10
N LEU A 483 -6.99 -22.99 6.79
CA LEU A 483 -8.07 -23.48 5.93
C LEU A 483 -9.38 -23.66 6.71
N GLN A 484 -9.31 -23.77 8.05
CA GLN A 484 -10.47 -24.02 8.88
C GLN A 484 -11.23 -22.70 9.13
N PRO A 485 -12.51 -22.57 8.72
CA PRO A 485 -13.31 -21.41 9.08
C PRO A 485 -13.50 -21.35 10.59
N SER A 486 -13.41 -20.13 11.13
CA SER A 486 -13.44 -19.88 12.58
C SER A 486 -14.49 -18.84 12.99
N GLY A 487 -15.46 -18.57 12.12
CA GLY A 487 -16.58 -17.66 12.34
C GLY A 487 -16.85 -16.79 11.11
N ALA A 488 -18.13 -16.54 10.85
CA ALA A 488 -18.62 -15.67 9.78
C ALA A 488 -20.05 -15.24 10.11
N ILE A 489 -20.48 -14.12 9.54
CA ILE A 489 -21.85 -13.61 9.66
C ILE A 489 -22.54 -13.68 8.30
N ASN A 490 -23.82 -14.06 8.29
CA ASN A 490 -24.61 -14.08 7.07
C ASN A 490 -25.26 -12.71 6.86
N MET A 491 -24.78 -11.97 5.86
CA MET A 491 -25.22 -10.60 5.59
C MET A 491 -26.54 -10.54 4.83
N ASN A 492 -26.96 -11.63 4.16
CA ASN A 492 -28.25 -11.72 3.46
C ASN A 492 -29.47 -11.62 4.41
N ARG A 493 -29.26 -11.67 5.72
CA ARG A 493 -30.32 -11.54 6.72
C ARG A 493 -30.63 -10.09 7.10
N PHE A 494 -29.76 -9.16 6.74
CA PHE A 494 -29.89 -7.75 7.05
C PHE A 494 -30.16 -6.97 5.77
N ASN A 495 -31.07 -6.00 5.82
CA ASN A 495 -31.40 -5.17 4.68
C ASN A 495 -30.49 -3.93 4.61
N GLN A 496 -30.08 -3.41 5.76
CA GLN A 496 -29.28 -2.20 5.88
C GLN A 496 -28.06 -2.47 6.75
N ILE A 497 -26.87 -2.37 6.16
CA ILE A 497 -25.58 -2.61 6.81
C ILE A 497 -24.80 -1.30 6.72
N GLU A 498 -24.41 -0.72 7.85
CA GLU A 498 -23.83 0.62 7.87
C GLU A 498 -22.60 0.70 8.78
N LEU A 499 -21.63 1.50 8.33
CA LEU A 499 -20.53 1.96 9.17
C LEU A 499 -20.82 3.40 9.59
N GLU A 500 -20.87 3.62 10.90
CA GLU A 500 -20.99 4.94 11.51
C GLU A 500 -19.63 5.33 12.07
N PHE A 501 -19.04 6.42 11.61
CA PHE A 501 -17.70 6.81 12.02
C PHE A 501 -17.53 8.32 12.14
N ASN A 502 -16.49 8.72 12.87
CA ASN A 502 -16.05 10.11 12.96
C ASN A 502 -14.56 10.19 12.62
N THR A 503 -14.21 11.07 11.67
CA THR A 503 -12.83 11.37 11.30
C THR A 503 -12.39 12.73 11.83
N ILE A 504 -11.08 13.00 11.81
CA ILE A 504 -10.54 14.33 12.04
C ILE A 504 -11.10 15.33 11.02
N ILE A 505 -11.02 16.63 11.33
CA ILE A 505 -11.45 17.69 10.43
C ILE A 505 -10.19 18.29 9.78
N PRO A 506 -10.03 18.18 8.44
CA PRO A 506 -8.90 18.76 7.73
C PRO A 506 -8.95 20.30 7.74
N PRO A 507 -7.81 20.97 7.45
CA PRO A 507 -7.76 22.43 7.35
C PRO A 507 -8.73 22.96 6.28
N LEU A 508 -9.26 24.16 6.53
CA LEU A 508 -10.16 24.85 5.62
C LEU A 508 -9.38 25.41 4.43
N ASP A 509 -9.91 25.22 3.23
CA ASP A 509 -9.29 25.77 2.01
C ASP A 509 -9.36 27.31 2.02
N PRO A 510 -8.21 28.02 2.02
CA PRO A 510 -8.16 29.49 2.02
C PRO A 510 -8.81 30.12 0.76
N LEU A 511 -8.89 29.37 -0.34
CA LEU A 511 -9.46 29.77 -1.62
C LEU A 511 -10.93 29.34 -1.79
N ALA A 512 -11.52 28.69 -0.77
CA ALA A 512 -12.88 28.19 -0.84
C ALA A 512 -13.91 29.32 -0.96
N GLN A 513 -14.35 29.60 -2.18
CA GLN A 513 -15.41 30.57 -2.45
C GLN A 513 -16.76 30.09 -1.90
N SER A 514 -17.34 30.84 -0.96
CA SER A 514 -18.73 30.67 -0.55
C SER A 514 -19.63 31.53 -1.45
N LEU A 515 -20.57 30.90 -2.16
CA LEU A 515 -21.60 31.64 -2.89
C LEU A 515 -22.71 32.00 -1.88
N ALA A 516 -22.70 33.25 -1.42
CA ALA A 516 -23.80 33.81 -0.65
C ALA A 516 -24.97 34.14 -1.60
N ILE A 517 -26.07 33.43 -1.46
CA ILE A 517 -27.34 33.77 -2.11
C ILE A 517 -27.95 34.89 -1.27
N CYS A 518 -27.88 36.11 -1.80
CA CYS A 518 -28.48 37.29 -1.17
C CYS A 518 -29.90 37.53 -1.71
N ASP A 519 -30.76 38.09 -0.87
CA ASP A 519 -32.07 38.60 -1.27
C ASP A 519 -31.86 39.75 -2.29
N PRO A 520 -32.45 39.67 -3.49
CA PRO A 520 -32.28 40.67 -4.54
C PRO A 520 -32.83 42.07 -4.18
N GLN A 521 -33.64 42.22 -3.13
CA GLN A 521 -34.17 43.53 -2.70
C GLN A 521 -33.50 44.13 -1.47
N THR A 522 -33.00 43.30 -0.55
CA THR A 522 -32.45 43.77 0.74
C THR A 522 -30.94 43.59 0.86
N GLY A 523 -30.31 42.81 -0.04
CA GLY A 523 -28.88 42.50 0.02
C GLY A 523 -28.48 41.66 1.23
N GLN A 524 -29.43 41.20 2.04
CA GLN A 524 -29.17 40.32 3.18
C GLN A 524 -28.91 38.89 2.70
N ILE A 525 -27.98 38.21 3.36
CA ILE A 525 -27.62 36.83 3.04
C ILE A 525 -28.79 35.93 3.46
N VAL A 526 -29.42 35.27 2.48
CA VAL A 526 -30.59 34.38 2.69
C VAL A 526 -30.12 32.93 2.88
N ALA A 527 -29.09 32.52 2.14
CA ALA A 527 -28.48 31.20 2.26
C ALA A 527 -27.04 31.23 1.72
N ILE A 528 -26.18 30.35 2.23
CA ILE A 528 -24.86 30.11 1.66
C ILE A 528 -24.92 28.74 1.00
N ASN A 529 -24.75 28.68 -0.32
CA ASN A 529 -24.62 27.41 -1.02
C ASN A 529 -23.13 27.06 -1.11
N LYS A 530 -22.68 26.08 -0.33
CA LYS A 530 -21.31 25.58 -0.39
C LYS A 530 -21.33 24.06 -0.58
N PRO A 531 -20.77 23.52 -1.68
CA PRO A 531 -20.57 22.08 -1.79
C PRO A 531 -19.60 21.62 -0.68
N THR A 532 -20.00 20.63 0.11
CA THR A 532 -19.26 20.11 1.27
C THR A 532 -17.84 19.64 0.92
N TRP A 533 -17.60 19.23 -0.33
CA TRP A 533 -16.32 18.75 -0.81
C TRP A 533 -15.30 19.84 -1.19
N ARG A 534 -15.68 21.14 -1.23
CA ARG A 534 -14.76 22.29 -1.40
C ARG A 534 -14.62 23.14 -0.13
N ILE A 535 -14.90 22.57 1.03
CA ILE A 535 -14.74 23.29 2.30
C ILE A 535 -13.30 23.22 2.81
N TYR A 536 -12.64 22.10 2.54
CA TYR A 536 -11.34 21.73 3.08
C TYR A 536 -10.33 21.59 1.95
N ASP A 537 -9.04 21.77 2.28
CA ASP A 537 -7.93 21.58 1.33
C ASP A 537 -7.91 20.17 0.73
N TYR A 538 -8.28 19.19 1.54
CA TYR A 538 -8.45 17.80 1.14
C TYR A 538 -9.58 17.14 1.93
N ASN A 539 -10.06 16.02 1.43
CA ASN A 539 -11.09 15.20 2.05
C ASN A 539 -10.54 13.79 2.32
N PHE A 540 -11.33 12.92 2.94
CA PHE A 540 -10.95 11.52 3.16
C PHE A 540 -11.78 10.56 2.30
N ASN A 541 -11.13 9.52 1.80
CA ASN A 541 -11.76 8.42 1.10
C ASN A 541 -11.64 7.15 1.94
N LEU A 542 -12.73 6.41 2.08
CA LEU A 542 -12.77 5.12 2.76
C LEU A 542 -12.70 4.01 1.72
N THR A 543 -11.73 3.11 1.86
CA THR A 543 -11.69 1.85 1.11
C THR A 543 -11.97 0.70 2.06
N LEU A 544 -12.96 -0.11 1.74
CA LEU A 544 -13.36 -1.30 2.49
C LEU A 544 -13.14 -2.54 1.64
N PHE A 545 -12.40 -3.50 2.19
CA PHE A 545 -12.26 -4.85 1.69
C PHE A 545 -13.06 -5.82 2.55
N GLU A 546 -13.87 -6.64 1.89
CA GLU A 546 -14.69 -7.64 2.51
C GLU A 546 -14.31 -9.03 2.01
N GLU A 547 -14.00 -9.94 2.95
CA GLU A 547 -13.75 -11.35 2.63
C GLU A 547 -15.04 -12.16 2.81
N ARG A 548 -15.57 -12.65 1.70
CA ARG A 548 -16.77 -13.51 1.61
C ARG A 548 -16.38 -14.96 1.41
N ILE A 549 -16.91 -15.86 2.22
CA ILE A 549 -16.72 -17.30 2.07
C ILE A 549 -17.65 -17.81 0.96
N ASN A 550 -17.09 -18.52 -0.01
CA ASN A 550 -17.83 -19.20 -1.07
C ASN A 550 -17.19 -20.56 -1.39
N ILE A 551 -17.84 -21.37 -2.20
CA ILE A 551 -17.35 -22.69 -2.62
C ILE A 551 -17.17 -22.71 -4.14
N VAL A 552 -16.00 -23.17 -4.58
CA VAL A 552 -15.73 -23.49 -5.98
C VAL A 552 -15.90 -24.99 -6.18
N ASN A 553 -16.75 -25.36 -7.12
CA ASN A 553 -17.00 -26.76 -7.49
C ASN A 553 -16.40 -27.05 -8.86
N PHE A 554 -15.70 -28.17 -8.97
CA PHE A 554 -15.21 -28.74 -10.23
C PHE A 554 -16.02 -30.01 -10.54
N ILE A 555 -16.87 -29.96 -11.56
CA ILE A 555 -17.78 -31.05 -11.92
C ILE A 555 -17.80 -31.23 -13.44
N GLY A 556 -17.60 -32.46 -13.90
CA GLY A 556 -17.80 -32.83 -15.31
C GLY A 556 -16.95 -32.03 -16.29
N GLY A 557 -15.71 -31.68 -15.91
CA GLY A 557 -14.80 -30.91 -16.76
C GLY A 557 -15.03 -29.39 -16.74
N ASN A 558 -15.97 -28.90 -15.90
CA ASN A 558 -16.31 -27.49 -15.73
C ASN A 558 -16.04 -27.01 -14.31
N VAL A 559 -15.97 -25.69 -14.13
CA VAL A 559 -15.84 -25.03 -12.83
C VAL A 559 -16.95 -24.00 -12.67
N GLY A 560 -17.43 -23.84 -11.45
CA GLY A 560 -18.42 -22.82 -11.10
C GLY A 560 -18.41 -22.50 -9.61
N LEU A 561 -18.95 -21.33 -9.28
CA LEU A 561 -19.21 -20.93 -7.89
C LEU A 561 -20.54 -21.52 -7.43
N MET A 562 -20.60 -21.99 -6.19
CA MET A 562 -21.82 -22.54 -5.60
C MET A 562 -22.89 -21.46 -5.39
N TYR A 563 -22.46 -20.27 -4.94
CA TYR A 563 -23.34 -19.13 -4.75
C TYR A 563 -22.94 -18.02 -5.71
N ALA A 564 -23.92 -17.48 -6.45
CA ALA A 564 -23.74 -16.25 -7.20
C ALA A 564 -23.57 -15.09 -6.20
N THR A 565 -22.49 -14.34 -6.36
CA THR A 565 -22.18 -13.14 -5.57
C THR A 565 -22.60 -11.88 -6.29
#